data_AF-A0A8C0D532-F1
#
_entry.id   AF-A0A8C0D532-F1
#
_cell.length_a   1.000
_cell.length_b   1.000
_cell.length_c   1.000
_cell.angle_alpha   90.00
_cell.angle_beta   90.00
_cell.angle_gamma   90.00
#
_symmetry.space_group_name_H-M   'P 1'
#
loop_
_entity.id
_entity.type
_entity.pdbx_description
1 polymer ?
#
loop_
_entity_poly.entity_id
_entity_poly.type
_entity_poly.pdbx_seq_one_letter_code
_entity_poly.pdbx_strand_id
1 'polypeptide(L)'
;MEPAGLEQILRELLLPDTERIRRATEQLQIALRDPASLPALCELLASAGDPQIRQFAAVLTRRRLSTGWRRLAAEQQESIKSLILTVLQRETEWGFCC
;
A
#
# COMPACT_ATOMS: atom_id res chain seq x y z
N MET A 1 10.84 -1.30 6.82
CA MET A 1 10.97 -0.54 5.54
C MET A 1 10.42 0.86 5.72
N GLU A 2 11.11 1.88 5.21
CA GLU A 2 10.63 3.28 5.26
C GLU A 2 9.53 3.55 4.22
N PRO A 3 8.51 4.37 4.52
CA PRO A 3 7.41 4.67 3.60
C PRO A 3 7.90 5.32 2.29
N ALA A 4 8.87 6.23 2.37
CA ALA A 4 9.44 6.92 1.21
C ALA A 4 10.14 5.96 0.23
N GLY A 5 10.83 4.94 0.74
CA GLY A 5 11.48 3.91 -0.09
C GLY A 5 10.46 3.02 -0.79
N LEU A 6 9.36 2.69 -0.11
CA LEU A 6 8.26 1.93 -0.69
C LEU A 6 7.52 2.74 -1.75
N GLU A 7 7.29 4.03 -1.53
CA GLU A 7 6.65 4.94 -2.48
C GLU A 7 7.43 5.01 -3.80
N GLN A 8 8.77 5.11 -3.73
CA GLN A 8 9.63 5.13 -4.91
C GLN A 8 9.49 3.85 -5.74
N ILE A 9 9.47 2.68 -5.09
CA ILE A 9 9.24 1.40 -5.78
C ILE A 9 7.88 1.39 -6.47
N LEU A 10 6.83 1.87 -5.81
CA LEU A 10 5.49 1.97 -6.41
C LEU A 10 5.47 2.91 -7.61
N ARG A 11 6.16 4.05 -7.55
CA ARG A 11 6.30 4.98 -8.69
C ARG A 11 6.99 4.33 -9.87
N GLU A 12 8.08 3.59 -9.64
CA GLU A 12 8.81 2.91 -10.72
C GLU A 12 7.96 1.85 -11.44
N LEU A 13 7.02 1.22 -10.73
CA LEU A 13 6.07 0.27 -11.31
C LEU A 13 5.01 0.93 -12.21
N LEU A 14 4.79 2.24 -12.08
CA LEU A 14 3.85 3.00 -12.91
C LEU A 14 4.48 3.55 -14.20
N LEU A 15 5.81 3.47 -14.33
CA LEU A 15 6.52 3.94 -15.52
C LEU A 15 6.45 2.91 -16.65
N PRO A 16 6.33 3.33 -17.93
CA PRO A 16 6.26 2.44 -19.08
C PRO A 16 7.65 1.91 -19.50
N ASP A 17 8.39 1.29 -18.56
CA ASP A 17 9.72 0.71 -18.79
C ASP A 17 9.76 -0.71 -18.20
N THR A 18 9.79 -1.70 -19.08
CA THR A 18 9.72 -3.13 -18.72
C THR A 18 10.85 -3.56 -17.78
N GLU A 19 12.07 -3.07 -17.99
CA GLU A 19 13.22 -3.45 -17.17
C GLU A 19 13.15 -2.81 -15.78
N ARG A 20 12.70 -1.55 -15.71
CA ARG A 20 12.44 -0.88 -14.43
C ARG A 20 11.29 -1.55 -13.67
N ILE A 21 10.17 -1.86 -14.34
CA ILE A 21 9.05 -2.57 -13.74
C ILE A 21 9.53 -3.91 -13.17
N ARG A 22 10.34 -4.67 -13.91
CA ARG A 22 10.85 -5.97 -13.44
C ARG A 22 11.68 -5.81 -12.17
N ARG A 23 12.64 -4.89 -12.17
CA ARG A 23 13.50 -4.61 -11.00
C ARG A 23 12.70 -4.10 -9.80
N ALA A 24 11.79 -3.16 -10.01
CA ALA A 24 10.91 -2.64 -8.97
C ALA A 24 9.99 -3.74 -8.41
N THR A 25 9.53 -4.66 -9.24
CA THR A 25 8.72 -5.81 -8.80
C THR A 25 9.53 -6.78 -7.94
N GLU A 26 10.79 -7.05 -8.29
CA GLU A 26 11.71 -7.85 -7.47
C GLU A 26 11.97 -7.18 -6.11
N GLN A 27 12.26 -5.87 -6.11
CA GLN A 27 12.45 -5.07 -4.89
C GLN A 27 11.19 -5.04 -4.02
N LEU A 28 10.01 -4.85 -4.62
CA LEU A 28 8.73 -4.88 -3.92
C LEU A 28 8.50 -6.23 -3.25
N GLN A 29 8.78 -7.33 -3.94
CA GLN A 29 8.63 -8.66 -3.35
C GLN A 29 9.53 -8.87 -2.13
N ILE A 30 10.77 -8.36 -2.17
CA ILE A 30 11.70 -8.40 -1.03
C ILE A 30 11.18 -7.52 0.10
N ALA A 31 10.81 -6.26 -0.20
CA ALA A 31 10.31 -5.29 0.76
C ALA A 31 9.08 -5.81 1.49
N LEU A 32 8.17 -6.45 0.77
CA LEU A 32 6.96 -7.02 1.34
C LEU A 32 7.27 -8.19 2.29
N ARG A 33 8.39 -8.92 2.19
CA ARG A 33 8.69 -9.99 3.18
C ARG A 33 8.88 -9.46 4.60
N ASP A 34 9.27 -8.20 4.75
CA ASP A 34 9.41 -7.53 6.05
C ASP A 34 8.03 -7.28 6.68
N PRO A 35 7.77 -7.70 7.95
CA PRO A 35 6.53 -7.36 8.65
C PRO A 35 6.31 -5.85 8.80
N ALA A 36 7.38 -5.04 8.83
CA ALA A 36 7.29 -3.58 8.86
C ALA A 36 6.80 -2.97 7.53
N SER A 37 6.61 -3.77 6.48
CA SER A 37 5.99 -3.30 5.23
C SER A 37 4.51 -2.93 5.39
N LEU A 38 3.79 -3.56 6.32
CA LEU A 38 2.36 -3.29 6.52
C LEU A 38 2.12 -1.88 7.09
N PRO A 39 2.80 -1.44 8.17
CA PRO A 39 2.73 -0.06 8.63
C PRO A 39 3.10 0.96 7.55
N ALA A 40 4.15 0.70 6.76
CA ALA A 40 4.57 1.59 5.68
C ALA A 40 3.50 1.71 4.58
N LEU A 41 2.84 0.60 4.21
CA LEU A 41 1.71 0.62 3.27
C LEU A 41 0.51 1.41 3.82
N CYS A 42 0.21 1.24 5.11
CA CYS A 42 -0.83 1.98 5.81
C CYS A 42 -0.56 3.49 5.83
N GLU A 43 0.70 3.89 6.03
CA GLU A 43 1.12 5.28 5.98
C GLU A 43 0.95 5.86 4.57
N LEU A 44 1.44 5.16 3.54
CA LEU A 44 1.25 5.59 2.14
C LEU A 44 -0.20 5.71 1.74
N LEU A 45 -1.05 4.78 2.21
CA LEU A 45 -2.49 4.83 2.00
C LEU A 45 -3.10 6.12 2.58
N ALA A 46 -2.56 6.64 3.69
CA ALA A 46 -3.08 7.81 4.38
C ALA A 46 -2.46 9.14 3.94
N SER A 47 -1.22 9.14 3.46
CA SER A 47 -0.44 10.36 3.22
C SER A 47 -0.05 10.59 1.75
N ALA A 48 -0.11 9.57 0.88
CA ALA A 48 0.34 9.75 -0.49
C ALA A 48 -0.54 10.75 -1.25
N GLY A 49 0.08 11.81 -1.79
CA GLY A 49 -0.64 12.81 -2.59
C GLY A 49 -1.08 12.26 -3.96
N ASP A 50 -0.34 11.30 -4.49
CA ASP A 50 -0.63 10.66 -5.77
C ASP A 50 -1.73 9.58 -5.61
N PRO A 51 -2.86 9.72 -6.31
CA PRO A 51 -3.96 8.77 -6.28
C PRO A 51 -3.59 7.35 -6.69
N GLN A 52 -2.74 7.21 -7.71
CA GLN A 52 -2.33 5.91 -8.22
C GLN A 52 -1.50 5.18 -7.16
N ILE A 53 -0.65 5.91 -6.44
CA ILE A 53 0.12 5.39 -5.32
C ILE A 53 -0.79 4.97 -4.16
N ARG A 54 -1.77 5.80 -3.79
CA ARG A 54 -2.77 5.44 -2.74
C ARG A 54 -3.53 4.18 -3.10
N GLN A 55 -4.04 4.09 -4.33
CA GLN A 55 -4.77 2.91 -4.81
C GLN A 55 -3.87 1.67 -4.81
N PHE A 56 -2.61 1.81 -5.24
CA PHE A 56 -1.70 0.68 -5.28
C PHE A 56 -1.33 0.19 -3.87
N ALA A 57 -1.09 1.13 -2.94
CA ALA A 57 -0.90 0.84 -1.52
C ALA A 57 -2.15 0.16 -0.91
N ALA A 58 -3.36 0.58 -1.29
CA ALA A 58 -4.61 -0.05 -0.86
C ALA A 58 -4.71 -1.52 -1.31
N VAL A 59 -4.39 -1.80 -2.57
CA VAL A 59 -4.41 -3.16 -3.14
C VAL A 59 -3.41 -4.07 -2.42
N LEU A 60 -2.18 -3.59 -2.19
CA LEU A 60 -1.14 -4.34 -1.50
C LEU A 60 -1.49 -4.57 -0.02
N THR A 61 -2.02 -3.56 0.65
CA THR A 61 -2.52 -3.67 2.04
C THR A 61 -3.62 -4.72 2.11
N ARG A 62 -4.62 -4.67 1.24
CA ARG A 62 -5.71 -5.67 1.19
C ARG A 62 -5.18 -7.09 0.99
N ARG A 63 -4.22 -7.29 0.08
CA ARG A 63 -3.59 -8.60 -0.18
C ARG A 63 -2.83 -9.14 1.04
N ARG A 64 -2.22 -8.26 1.84
CA ARG A 64 -1.52 -8.60 3.08
C ARG A 64 -2.50 -9.02 4.16
N LEU A 65 -3.54 -8.21 4.37
CA LEU A 65 -4.54 -8.48 5.39
C LEU A 65 -5.34 -9.76 5.07
N SER A 66 -5.65 -10.04 3.80
CA SER A 66 -6.43 -11.24 3.45
C SER A 66 -5.75 -12.55 3.89
N THR A 67 -4.42 -12.60 3.91
CA THR A 67 -3.65 -13.79 4.34
C THR A 67 -3.26 -13.75 5.82
N GLY A 68 -3.05 -12.55 6.39
CA GLY A 68 -2.49 -12.36 7.74
C GLY A 68 -3.44 -11.82 8.82
N TRP A 69 -4.66 -11.40 8.48
CA TRP A 69 -5.55 -10.66 9.40
C TRP A 69 -5.72 -11.32 10.77
N ARG A 70 -6.04 -12.62 10.77
CA ARG A 70 -6.28 -13.40 12.01
C ARG A 70 -5.05 -13.54 12.90
N ARG A 71 -3.84 -13.27 12.39
CA ARG A 71 -2.59 -13.35 13.15
C ARG A 71 -2.19 -12.02 13.79
N LEU A 72 -2.86 -10.92 13.44
CA LEU A 72 -2.63 -9.60 14.02
C LEU A 72 -3.26 -9.51 15.40
N ALA A 73 -2.62 -8.74 16.29
CA ALA A 73 -3.21 -8.41 17.59
C ALA A 73 -4.52 -7.60 17.39
N ALA A 74 -5.46 -7.73 18.32
CA ALA A 74 -6.77 -7.05 18.23
C ALA A 74 -6.62 -5.52 18.13
N GLU A 75 -5.66 -4.95 18.84
CA GLU A 75 -5.33 -3.51 18.80
C GLU A 75 -4.87 -3.08 17.40
N GLN A 76 -4.04 -3.88 16.74
CA GLN A 76 -3.58 -3.60 15.38
C GLN A 76 -4.72 -3.71 14.37
N GLN A 77 -5.59 -4.70 14.53
CA GLN A 77 -6.78 -4.83 13.69
C GLN A 77 -7.68 -3.60 13.80
N GLU A 78 -7.91 -3.10 15.01
CA GLU A 78 -8.79 -1.95 15.24
C GLU A 78 -8.17 -0.64 14.72
N SER A 79 -6.86 -0.47 14.89
CA SER A 79 -6.11 0.64 14.30
C SER A 79 -6.22 0.64 12.78
N ILE A 80 -6.04 -0.50 12.13
CA ILE A 80 -6.14 -0.63 10.67
C ILE A 80 -7.58 -0.36 10.18
N LYS A 81 -8.62 -0.83 10.89
CA LYS A 81 -10.02 -0.50 10.54
C LYS A 81 -10.26 1.00 10.60
N SER A 82 -9.85 1.63 11.70
CA SER A 82 -10.01 3.08 11.90
C SER A 82 -9.29 3.88 10.83
N LEU A 83 -8.08 3.46 10.46
CA LEU A 83 -7.30 4.04 9.38
C LEU A 83 -8.04 3.92 8.03
N ILE A 84 -8.49 2.71 7.66
CA ILE A 84 -9.17 2.47 6.38
C ILE A 84 -10.44 3.33 6.29
N LEU A 85 -11.23 3.41 7.36
CA LEU A 85 -12.42 4.27 7.39
C LEU A 85 -12.06 5.74 7.20
N THR A 86 -11.01 6.21 7.86
CA THR A 86 -10.53 7.60 7.74
C THR A 86 -10.04 7.90 6.32
N VAL A 87 -9.27 7.00 5.72
CA VAL A 87 -8.77 7.18 4.35
C VAL A 87 -9.93 7.15 3.37
N LEU A 88 -10.84 6.19 3.50
CA LEU A 88 -11.99 6.06 2.63
C LEU A 88 -12.87 7.32 2.63
N GLN A 89 -13.04 7.97 3.78
CA GLN A 89 -13.77 9.24 3.87
C GLN A 89 -13.05 10.40 3.17
N ARG A 90 -11.73 10.37 3.10
CA ARG A 90 -10.90 11.41 2.47
C ARG A 90 -10.65 11.16 1.00
N GLU A 91 -10.88 9.94 0.51
CA GLU A 91 -10.70 9.64 -0.90
C GLU A 91 -11.67 10.46 -1.74
N THR A 92 -11.10 11.12 -2.73
CA THR A 92 -11.84 12.01 -3.65
C THR A 92 -12.04 11.35 -5.01
N GLU A 93 -11.28 10.28 -5.30
CA GLU A 93 -11.34 9.51 -6.53
C GLU A 93 -12.05 8.18 -6.31
N TRP A 94 -13.37 8.29 -6.24
CA TRP A 94 -14.27 7.17 -6.41
C TRP A 94 -14.31 6.92 -7.90
N GLY A 95 -13.82 5.77 -8.36
CA GLY A 95 -13.93 5.41 -9.76
C GLY A 95 -15.39 5.48 -10.21
N PHE A 96 -15.81 6.60 -10.79
CA PHE A 96 -16.98 6.65 -11.62
C PHE A 96 -16.64 5.80 -12.83
N CYS A 97 -17.32 4.66 -12.92
CA CYS A 97 -17.54 3.97 -14.18
C CYS A 97 -17.86 5.02 -15.26
N CYS A 98 -16.99 5.09 -16.25
CA CYS A 98 -17.36 5.41 -17.62
C CYS A 98 -17.08 4.15 -18.44
#